data_AF-A0A836TM51-F1
#
_entry.id   AF-A0A836TM51-F1
#
_cell.length_a   1.000
_cell.length_b   1.000
_cell.length_c   1.000
_cell.angle_alpha   90.00
_cell.angle_beta   90.00
_cell.angle_gamma   90.00
#
_symmetry.space_group_name_H-M   'P 1'
#
loop_
_entity.id
_entity.type
_entity.pdbx_description
1 polymer ?
#
loop_
_entity_poly.entity_id
_entity_poly.type
_entity_poly.pdbx_seq_one_letter_code
_entity_poly.pdbx_strand_id
1 'polypeptide(L)'
;MLPYIDRLAPFGLWYRQLWAESLGKSGKGTKPIRAMGTVDQHSQLQLYLDGPRDKMFTFLMLDTQGTGGRIDAELAGSIGLDYLSGRRMGDLMDAEQRATANTLIDAHAGVQNG
;
A
#
# COMPACT_ATOMS: atom_id res chain seq x y z
N MET A 1 4.91 5.07 -6.80
CA MET A 1 3.50 4.64 -6.91
C MET A 1 3.36 3.28 -6.25
N LEU A 2 2.31 3.08 -5.46
CA LEU A 2 2.00 1.89 -4.67
C LEU A 2 0.68 1.26 -5.16
N PRO A 3 0.71 0.26 -6.06
CA PRO A 3 -0.47 -0.53 -6.37
C PRO A 3 -0.70 -1.60 -5.29
N TYR A 4 -1.93 -1.69 -4.79
CA TYR A 4 -2.44 -2.77 -3.92
C TYR A 4 -3.08 -3.90 -4.73
N ILE A 5 -2.61 -4.07 -5.97
CA ILE A 5 -3.26 -4.89 -6.98
C ILE A 5 -2.14 -5.58 -7.76
N ASP A 6 -1.91 -6.86 -7.49
CA ASP A 6 -0.83 -7.63 -8.12
C ASP A 6 -0.90 -7.58 -9.65
N ARG A 7 -2.11 -7.62 -10.21
CA ARG A 7 -2.34 -7.52 -11.66
C ARG A 7 -1.88 -6.20 -12.28
N LEU A 8 -1.74 -5.14 -11.48
CA LEU A 8 -1.23 -3.83 -11.92
C LEU A 8 0.27 -3.65 -11.65
N ALA A 9 0.98 -4.67 -11.19
CA ALA A 9 2.43 -4.61 -11.06
C ALA A 9 3.14 -4.20 -12.36
N PRO A 10 2.76 -4.71 -13.56
CA PRO A 10 3.34 -4.25 -14.82
C PRO A 10 3.02 -2.78 -15.14
N PHE A 11 1.82 -2.32 -14.77
CA PHE A 11 1.43 -0.92 -14.92
C PHE A 11 2.33 -0.01 -14.07
N GLY A 12 2.71 -0.44 -12.87
CA GLY A 12 3.68 0.29 -12.04
C GLY A 12 5.07 0.41 -12.67
N LEU A 13 5.50 -0.61 -13.42
CA LEU A 13 6.77 -0.55 -14.15
C LEU A 13 6.69 0.41 -15.33
N TRP A 14 5.58 0.39 -16.09
CA TRP A 14 5.32 1.33 -17.18
C TRP A 14 5.26 2.79 -16.68
N TYR A 15 4.51 3.06 -15.60
CA TYR A 15 4.41 4.40 -15.02
C TYR A 15 5.79 4.94 -14.59
N ARG A 16 6.62 4.09 -14.00
CA ARG A 16 8.00 4.45 -13.62
C ARG A 16 8.81 4.90 -14.83
N GLN A 17 8.76 4.15 -15.92
CA GLN A 17 9.49 4.47 -17.14
C GLN A 17 8.99 5.81 -17.72
N LEU A 18 7.68 5.97 -17.86
CA LEU A 18 7.07 7.20 -18.37
C LEU A 18 7.49 8.43 -17.55
N TRP A 19 7.41 8.35 -16.23
CA TRP A 19 7.76 9.45 -15.32
C TRP A 19 9.24 9.82 -15.42
N ALA A 20 10.13 8.82 -15.37
CA ALA A 20 11.57 9.02 -15.41
C ALA A 20 12.03 9.62 -16.75
N GLU A 21 11.57 9.08 -17.88
CA GLU A 21 11.96 9.58 -19.21
C GLU A 21 11.39 10.97 -19.50
N SER A 22 10.20 11.28 -18.98
CA SER A 22 9.55 12.57 -19.21
C SER A 22 10.16 13.68 -18.37
N LEU A 23 10.39 13.43 -17.07
CA LEU A 23 10.74 14.47 -16.09
C LEU A 23 12.20 14.44 -15.63
N GLY A 24 12.90 13.32 -15.81
CA GLY A 24 14.30 13.13 -15.42
C GLY A 24 15.29 13.79 -16.39
N LYS A 25 15.20 15.12 -16.56
CA LYS A 25 16.01 15.88 -17.51
C LYS A 25 16.85 16.94 -16.80
N SER A 26 18.05 17.19 -17.33
CA SER A 26 18.94 18.27 -16.84
C SER A 26 19.25 18.20 -15.34
N GLY A 27 19.40 17.00 -14.79
CA GLY A 27 19.67 16.78 -13.36
C GLY A 27 18.48 17.09 -12.45
N LYS A 28 17.29 17.35 -13.01
CA LYS A 28 16.04 17.58 -12.28
C LYS A 28 15.10 16.39 -12.46
N GLY A 29 14.17 16.22 -11.53
CA GLY A 29 13.18 15.14 -11.52
C GLY A 29 13.12 14.42 -10.18
N THR A 30 11.99 13.77 -9.90
CA THR A 30 11.81 12.95 -8.70
C THR A 30 12.20 11.51 -8.99
N LYS A 31 12.83 10.83 -8.03
CA LYS A 31 13.19 9.42 -8.16
C LYS A 31 11.94 8.55 -7.96
N PRO A 32 11.45 7.82 -8.96
CA PRO A 32 10.31 6.95 -8.78
C PRO A 32 10.73 5.69 -8.00
N ILE A 33 10.18 5.52 -6.81
CA ILE A 33 10.34 4.29 -6.00
C ILE A 33 9.18 3.35 -6.32
N ARG A 34 9.51 2.08 -6.58
CA ARG A 34 8.55 0.98 -6.72
C ARG A 34 8.25 0.46 -5.32
N ALA A 35 6.97 0.41 -4.98
CA ALA A 35 6.46 -0.34 -3.85
C ALA A 35 5.12 -0.97 -4.25
N MET A 36 4.75 -2.10 -3.65
CA MET A 36 3.57 -2.92 -3.90
C MET A 36 2.95 -3.33 -2.57
N GLY A 37 1.64 -3.13 -2.40
CA GLY A 37 0.93 -3.59 -1.21
C GLY A 37 0.47 -5.05 -1.38
N THR A 38 0.52 -5.92 -0.37
CA THR A 38 1.05 -5.76 1.02
C THR A 38 2.53 -6.11 1.17
N VAL A 39 3.16 -6.70 0.15
CA VAL A 39 4.52 -7.25 0.22
C VAL A 39 5.58 -6.21 0.64
N ASP A 40 5.48 -4.97 0.18
CA ASP A 40 6.44 -3.91 0.53
C ASP A 40 6.12 -3.17 1.83
N GLN A 41 5.01 -3.51 2.52
CA GLN A 41 4.76 -3.03 3.89
C GLN A 41 5.84 -3.55 4.85
N HIS A 42 6.39 -4.74 4.62
CA HIS A 42 7.39 -5.36 5.49
C HIS A 42 8.83 -4.95 5.19
N SER A 43 9.09 -4.22 4.10
CA SER A 43 10.45 -3.87 3.67
C SER A 43 10.73 -2.36 3.72
N GLN A 44 9.76 -1.53 3.39
CA GLN A 44 9.99 -0.09 3.17
C GLN A 44 9.14 0.82 4.04
N LEU A 45 8.09 0.30 4.70
CA LEU A 45 7.17 1.11 5.48
C LEU A 45 7.86 1.89 6.60
N GLN A 46 8.81 1.28 7.33
CA GLN A 46 9.52 1.97 8.40
C GLN A 46 10.32 3.18 7.88
N LEU A 47 10.98 3.04 6.72
CA LEU A 47 11.69 4.15 6.09
C LEU A 47 10.72 5.25 5.63
N TYR A 48 9.49 4.89 5.26
CA TYR A 48 8.47 5.86 4.90
C TYR A 48 7.91 6.59 6.11
N LEU A 49 7.83 5.96 7.28
CA LEU A 49 7.31 6.58 8.50
C LEU A 49 8.33 7.49 9.18
N ASP A 50 9.56 6.99 9.40
CA ASP A 50 10.55 7.67 10.22
C ASP A 50 11.72 8.26 9.43
N GLY A 51 11.79 7.99 8.13
CA GLY A 51 12.83 8.51 7.26
C GLY A 51 12.62 9.96 6.85
N PRO A 52 13.52 10.50 6.01
CA PRO A 52 13.37 11.85 5.46
C PRO A 52 12.03 12.02 4.72
N ARG A 53 11.37 13.16 4.95
CA ARG A 53 10.14 13.59 4.28
C ARG A 53 10.41 14.16 2.88
N ASP A 54 11.05 13.35 2.04
CA ASP A 54 11.44 13.70 0.66
C ASP A 54 10.72 12.83 -0.39
N LYS A 55 9.58 12.22 0.00
CA LYS A 55 8.84 11.25 -0.82
C LYS A 55 7.42 11.73 -1.09
N MET A 56 6.95 11.46 -2.31
CA MET A 56 5.54 11.61 -2.70
C MET A 56 4.95 10.22 -2.95
N PHE A 57 3.80 9.95 -2.35
CA PHE A 57 3.11 8.67 -2.46
C PHE A 57 1.89 8.80 -3.38
N THR A 58 1.74 7.86 -4.31
CA THR A 58 0.56 7.72 -5.17
C THR A 58 0.04 6.30 -4.99
N PHE A 59 -1.16 6.15 -4.47
CA PHE A 59 -1.80 4.86 -4.23
C PHE A 59 -2.74 4.49 -5.37
N LEU A 60 -2.69 3.24 -5.81
CA LEU A 60 -3.71 2.65 -6.67
C LEU A 60 -4.39 1.53 -5.89
N MET A 61 -5.66 1.76 -5.58
CA MET A 61 -6.50 0.90 -4.75
C MET A 61 -7.66 0.38 -5.59
N LEU A 62 -8.16 -0.81 -5.26
CA LEU A 62 -9.41 -1.35 -5.81
C LEU A 62 -10.46 -1.39 -4.70
N ASP A 63 -11.71 -1.19 -5.07
CA ASP A 63 -12.81 -1.56 -4.19
C ASP A 63 -12.90 -3.09 -4.14
N THR A 64 -12.40 -3.65 -3.04
CA THR A 64 -12.30 -5.10 -2.84
C THR A 64 -13.29 -5.62 -1.80
N GLN A 65 -14.06 -4.73 -1.14
CA GLN A 65 -15.02 -5.12 -0.12
C GLN A 65 -16.01 -6.15 -0.64
N GLY A 66 -16.28 -7.18 0.17
CA GLY A 66 -17.21 -8.23 -0.19
C GLY A 66 -16.73 -9.21 -1.28
N THR A 67 -15.50 -9.07 -1.78
CA THR A 67 -14.95 -9.95 -2.83
C THR A 67 -14.09 -11.08 -2.26
N GLY A 68 -13.86 -12.14 -3.05
CA GLY A 68 -13.00 -13.26 -2.67
C GLY A 68 -13.65 -14.30 -1.75
N GLY A 69 -12.84 -15.29 -1.34
CA GLY A 69 -13.24 -16.37 -0.45
C GLY A 69 -13.57 -15.88 0.97
N ARG A 70 -14.47 -16.59 1.66
CA ARG A 70 -14.73 -16.36 3.08
C ARG A 70 -13.62 -17.02 3.90
N ILE A 71 -13.23 -16.36 4.98
CA ILE A 71 -12.31 -16.89 5.96
C ILE A 71 -13.08 -17.91 6.81
N ASP A 72 -12.59 -19.14 6.80
CA ASP A 72 -13.16 -20.23 7.57
C ASP A 72 -13.04 -19.95 9.08
N ALA A 73 -14.14 -20.14 9.80
CA ALA A 73 -14.25 -19.78 11.21
C ALA A 73 -13.45 -20.74 12.12
N GLU A 74 -13.35 -22.01 11.76
CA GLU A 74 -12.57 -23.00 12.50
C GLU A 74 -11.07 -22.70 12.35
N LEU A 75 -10.63 -22.42 11.12
CA LEU A 75 -9.27 -21.99 10.84
C LEU A 75 -8.92 -20.71 11.59
N ALA A 76 -9.78 -19.67 11.50
CA ALA A 76 -9.57 -18.39 12.17
C ALA A 76 -9.44 -18.54 13.69
N GLY A 77 -10.30 -19.35 14.31
CA GLY A 77 -10.21 -19.64 15.74
C GLY A 77 -8.95 -20.41 16.13
N SER A 78 -8.50 -21.36 15.30
CA SER A 78 -7.30 -22.16 15.57
C SER A 78 -5.99 -21.34 15.64
N ILE A 79 -5.98 -20.16 15.01
CA ILE A 79 -4.83 -19.24 14.98
C ILE A 79 -5.07 -17.94 15.76
N GLY A 80 -6.15 -17.86 16.53
CA GLY A 80 -6.46 -16.67 17.37
C GLY A 80 -6.88 -15.43 16.57
N LEU A 81 -7.42 -15.60 15.36
CA LEU A 81 -7.92 -14.54 14.50
C LEU A 81 -9.45 -14.56 14.41
N ASP A 82 -10.15 -14.86 15.50
CA ASP A 82 -11.61 -15.01 15.54
C ASP A 82 -12.39 -13.81 14.98
N TYR A 83 -11.81 -12.60 15.06
CA TYR A 83 -12.41 -11.38 14.51
C TYR A 83 -12.51 -11.37 12.97
N LEU A 84 -11.77 -12.25 12.30
CA LEU A 84 -11.81 -12.45 10.84
C LEU A 84 -12.84 -13.51 10.43
N SER A 85 -13.41 -14.28 11.35
CA SER A 85 -14.35 -15.36 11.05
C SER A 85 -15.55 -14.84 10.23
N GLY A 86 -15.80 -15.48 9.08
CA GLY A 86 -16.91 -15.13 8.20
C GLY A 86 -16.71 -13.85 7.38
N ARG A 87 -15.64 -13.08 7.60
CA ARG A 87 -15.20 -11.99 6.71
C ARG A 87 -14.70 -12.57 5.39
N ARG A 88 -14.62 -11.75 4.35
CA ARG A 88 -14.01 -12.14 3.07
C ARG A 88 -12.60 -11.61 2.97
N MET A 89 -11.76 -12.29 2.19
CA MET A 89 -10.39 -11.83 1.91
C MET A 89 -10.34 -10.42 1.31
N GLY A 90 -11.35 -10.04 0.52
CA GLY A 90 -11.47 -8.68 0.00
C GLY A 90 -11.73 -7.62 1.08
N ASP A 91 -12.39 -7.98 2.18
CA ASP A 91 -12.59 -7.06 3.31
C ASP A 91 -11.25 -6.77 4.03
N LEU A 92 -10.39 -7.79 4.13
CA LEU A 92 -9.05 -7.64 4.72
C LEU A 92 -8.17 -6.76 3.83
N MET A 93 -8.14 -7.01 2.52
CA MET A 93 -7.38 -6.20 1.57
C MET A 93 -7.84 -4.73 1.58
N ASP A 94 -9.16 -4.49 1.63
CA ASP A 94 -9.70 -3.12 1.72
C ASP A 94 -9.29 -2.42 3.02
N ALA A 95 -9.27 -3.13 4.14
CA ALA A 95 -8.80 -2.58 5.40
C ALA A 95 -7.30 -2.23 5.36
N GLU A 96 -6.47 -3.13 4.84
CA GLU A 96 -5.01 -2.95 4.75
C GLU A 96 -4.60 -1.78 3.86
N GLN A 97 -5.23 -1.64 2.68
CA GLN A 97 -4.93 -0.54 1.75
C GLN A 97 -5.28 0.82 2.36
N ARG A 98 -6.44 0.93 3.04
CA ARG A 98 -6.90 2.17 3.68
C ARG A 98 -6.05 2.52 4.90
N ALA A 99 -5.77 1.53 5.74
CA ALA A 99 -4.95 1.71 6.93
C ALA A 99 -3.57 2.25 6.54
N THR A 100 -2.92 1.66 5.54
CA THR A 100 -1.58 2.12 5.11
C THR A 100 -1.60 3.52 4.53
N ALA A 101 -2.61 3.84 3.72
CA ALA A 101 -2.77 5.19 3.17
C ALA A 101 -2.93 6.23 4.30
N ASN A 102 -3.80 5.95 5.28
CA ASN A 102 -4.04 6.82 6.43
C ASN A 102 -2.78 6.99 7.28
N THR A 103 -2.08 5.90 7.63
CA THR A 103 -0.83 5.98 8.40
C THR A 103 0.23 6.85 7.71
N LEU A 104 0.37 6.74 6.38
CA LEU A 104 1.29 7.60 5.64
C LEU A 104 0.82 9.06 5.58
N ILE A 105 -0.49 9.32 5.48
CA ILE A 105 -1.04 10.67 5.57
C ILE A 105 -0.72 11.28 6.93
N ASP A 106 -1.05 10.59 8.02
CA ASP A 106 -0.86 11.10 9.39
C ASP A 106 0.62 11.37 9.69
N ALA A 107 1.50 10.46 9.29
CA ALA A 107 2.94 10.62 9.45
C ALA A 107 3.51 11.83 8.66
N HIS A 108 2.88 12.25 7.56
CA HIS A 108 3.38 13.33 6.71
C HIS A 108 2.58 14.64 6.80
N ALA A 109 1.38 14.62 7.39
CA ALA A 109 0.53 15.79 7.61
C ALA A 109 1.00 16.65 8.80
N GLY A 110 2.04 16.23 9.53
CA GLY A 110 2.57 16.98 10.66
C GLY A 110 1.70 16.91 11.92
N VAL A 111 0.82 15.90 12.02
CA VAL A 111 0.09 15.62 13.26
C VAL A 111 1.08 14.98 14.24
N GLN A 112 1.81 15.83 14.97
CA GLN A 112 2.40 15.43 16.23
C GLN A 112 1.21 15.15 17.17
N ASN A 113 0.88 13.87 17.34
CA ASN A 113 0.07 13.45 18.48
C ASN A 113 0.89 13.75 19.74
N GLY A 114 0.59 14.88 20.36
CA GLY A 114 0.96 15.18 21.75
C GLY A 114 0.14 14.37 22.73
#